data_AF-A0A1G8WSR5-F1
#
_entry.id   AF-A0A1G8WSR5-F1
#
_cell.length_a   1.000
_cell.length_b   1.000
_cell.length_c   1.000
_cell.angle_alpha   90.00
_cell.angle_beta   90.00
_cell.angle_gamma   90.00
#
_symmetry.space_group_name_H-M   'P 1'
#
loop_
_entity.id
_entity.type
_entity.pdbx_description
1 polymer ?
#
loop_
_entity_poly.entity_id
_entity_poly.type
_entity_poly.pdbx_seq_one_letter_code
_entity_poly.pdbx_strand_id
1 'polypeptide(L)'
;MKKTHLLMLLIFLFSCKKEKQQNNQFVEPPLSARQEAKIVFSKTLAIALEKEPSLRAFIKSEALKMFDNDYDVLLQMVLGKDLGQETVSEILFKHAPSKVALQDAIESLPTLTIMVPEVPNFTAETWNTASEIPMVAVAPESKHFNSIDLYNAKLEVTKAPYGLVPGFPVVVVKENERVAITVPSASLSSKKTSTIMNYVNSGSNTTQKYNFHFLDPAFDGTSKNSKGTNTNVSVSSKGKTSLGPADSKISRIVNFPTTNIIDYNYFSLDQRVVEAFNKNVEWQRDYVYYGIDPAAGVVKGKFNNRYVEHIVSLKINKAASDLSDSPEDPVNVETYQKHKPPAPFPKLWTDGAFEIRINILINAKAGAGPTLEKIFSIPGDLLYDVVYQQVPNSINWYRVSSTPKEYKLLQPEPIVAWDLENYSSQWKFVVSEFDNATTVTNIHTYSTKFATNFNFDVALGEKVKVGAKYGSSTEETEVRTHQIVTTLTSDQLGEGILEFASPIILRREDNVPYDPYANGGRPPRDNPNGPWFVNRYITNDISGGSITLSVEPKYR
;
A
#
# COMPACT_ATOMS: atom_id res chain seq x y z
N MET A 1 13.44 -35.89 -84.18
CA MET A 1 12.98 -34.48 -84.16
C MET A 1 12.04 -34.27 -82.99
N LYS A 2 12.31 -33.20 -82.21
CA LYS A 2 11.49 -32.52 -81.18
C LYS A 2 10.70 -33.39 -80.18
N LYS A 3 11.18 -33.43 -78.95
CA LYS A 3 10.36 -33.67 -77.74
C LYS A 3 10.47 -32.46 -76.82
N THR A 4 9.32 -31.87 -76.55
CA THR A 4 9.05 -30.81 -75.58
C THR A 4 9.02 -31.39 -74.16
N HIS A 5 9.72 -30.76 -73.21
CA HIS A 5 9.39 -30.89 -71.79
C HIS A 5 9.49 -29.52 -71.10
N LEU A 6 8.40 -29.21 -70.41
CA LEU A 6 8.13 -28.07 -69.54
C LEU A 6 8.89 -28.28 -68.21
N LEU A 7 9.74 -27.33 -67.83
CA LEU A 7 10.52 -27.35 -66.59
C LEU A 7 9.81 -26.48 -65.53
N MET A 8 9.39 -27.11 -64.42
CA MET A 8 8.80 -26.46 -63.25
C MET A 8 9.92 -26.25 -62.20
N LEU A 9 10.15 -25.00 -61.82
CA LEU A 9 11.23 -24.57 -60.94
C LEU A 9 10.82 -24.73 -59.46
N LEU A 10 11.53 -25.60 -58.71
CA LEU A 10 11.37 -25.77 -57.26
C LEU A 10 12.14 -24.68 -56.50
N ILE A 11 11.44 -23.99 -55.59
CA ILE A 11 11.98 -23.00 -54.65
C ILE A 11 12.45 -23.73 -53.38
N PHE A 12 13.74 -23.63 -53.06
CA PHE A 12 14.32 -24.08 -51.79
C PHE A 12 14.09 -23.03 -50.70
N LEU A 13 13.34 -23.37 -49.66
CA LEU A 13 13.23 -22.61 -48.42
C LEU A 13 14.29 -23.09 -47.42
N PHE A 14 15.20 -22.19 -47.05
CA PHE A 14 16.10 -22.36 -45.92
C PHE A 14 15.32 -22.26 -44.60
N SER A 15 15.30 -23.35 -43.83
CA SER A 15 14.74 -23.41 -42.47
C SER A 15 15.88 -23.20 -41.45
N CYS A 16 15.91 -22.03 -40.81
CA CYS A 16 16.72 -21.79 -39.62
C CYS A 16 16.14 -22.59 -38.46
N LYS A 17 16.92 -23.54 -37.93
CA LYS A 17 16.67 -24.18 -36.63
C LYS A 17 16.66 -23.10 -35.54
N LYS A 18 15.52 -22.92 -34.86
CA LYS A 18 15.47 -22.24 -33.55
C LYS A 18 16.02 -23.20 -32.50
N GLU A 19 17.16 -22.86 -31.92
CA GLU A 19 17.56 -23.37 -30.59
C GLU A 19 16.46 -23.01 -29.58
N LYS A 20 15.96 -24.02 -28.86
CA LYS A 20 15.10 -23.80 -27.70
C LYS A 20 15.96 -23.24 -26.57
N GLN A 21 15.86 -21.94 -26.31
CA GLN A 21 16.18 -21.41 -24.99
C GLN A 21 15.16 -21.98 -24.01
N GLN A 22 15.59 -22.91 -23.15
CA GLN A 22 14.83 -23.27 -21.95
C GLN A 22 14.83 -22.05 -21.03
N ASN A 23 13.69 -21.36 -20.97
CA ASN A 23 13.45 -20.35 -19.97
C ASN A 23 13.24 -21.08 -18.64
N ASN A 24 14.24 -21.06 -17.73
CA ASN A 24 14.07 -21.52 -16.35
C ASN A 24 13.22 -20.50 -15.59
N GLN A 25 11.92 -20.43 -15.91
CA GLN A 25 10.93 -19.79 -15.05
C GLN A 25 10.50 -20.79 -13.99
N PHE A 26 10.46 -20.35 -12.73
CA PHE A 26 9.79 -21.08 -11.67
C PHE A 26 8.32 -21.26 -12.08
N VAL A 27 7.87 -22.52 -12.21
CA VAL A 27 6.49 -22.83 -12.56
C VAL A 27 5.71 -22.92 -11.27
N GLU A 28 4.77 -22.00 -11.07
CA GLU A 28 3.92 -22.03 -9.88
C GLU A 28 3.07 -23.31 -9.83
N PRO A 29 2.99 -23.98 -8.67
CA PRO A 29 2.13 -25.14 -8.52
C PRO A 29 0.64 -24.74 -8.60
N PRO A 30 -0.25 -25.65 -9.00
CA PRO A 30 -1.70 -25.38 -8.99
C PRO A 30 -2.19 -25.09 -7.57
N LEU A 31 -3.27 -24.30 -7.43
CA LEU A 31 -3.85 -23.88 -6.14
C LEU A 31 -4.06 -25.05 -5.15
N SER A 32 -4.52 -26.22 -5.62
CA SER A 32 -4.71 -27.38 -4.75
C SER A 32 -3.39 -27.89 -4.16
N ALA A 33 -2.32 -27.91 -4.95
CA ALA A 33 -0.99 -28.34 -4.49
C ALA A 33 -0.36 -27.30 -3.54
N ARG A 34 -0.59 -26.01 -3.78
CA ARG A 34 -0.21 -24.92 -2.86
C ARG A 34 -0.88 -25.09 -1.50
N GLN A 35 -2.20 -25.31 -1.49
CA GLN A 35 -2.95 -25.57 -0.26
C GLN A 35 -2.43 -26.81 0.48
N GLU A 36 -2.16 -27.91 -0.23
CA GLU A 36 -1.60 -29.13 0.35
C GLU A 36 -0.23 -28.90 0.97
N ALA A 37 0.66 -28.17 0.30
CA ALA A 37 1.97 -27.79 0.83
C ALA A 37 1.85 -26.97 2.12
N LYS A 38 0.97 -25.96 2.16
CA LYS A 38 0.69 -25.19 3.39
C LYS A 38 0.18 -26.09 4.51
N ILE A 39 -0.70 -27.05 4.23
CA ILE A 39 -1.20 -28.02 5.23
C ILE A 39 -0.08 -28.91 5.78
N VAL A 40 0.79 -29.44 4.91
CA VAL A 40 1.92 -30.29 5.32
C VAL A 40 2.86 -29.52 6.25
N PHE A 41 3.21 -28.29 5.88
CA PHE A 41 4.04 -27.44 6.70
C PHE A 41 3.36 -27.09 8.04
N SER A 42 2.08 -26.72 8.00
CA SER A 42 1.31 -26.33 9.20
C SER A 42 1.24 -27.43 10.25
N LYS A 43 1.01 -28.68 9.82
CA LYS A 43 1.00 -29.85 10.71
C LYS A 43 2.36 -30.08 11.34
N THR A 44 3.43 -29.94 10.55
CA THR A 44 4.81 -30.06 11.06
C THR A 44 5.12 -28.97 12.07
N LEU A 45 4.78 -27.73 11.74
CA LEU A 45 4.99 -26.56 12.58
C LEU A 45 4.21 -26.69 13.91
N ALA A 46 2.97 -27.18 13.87
CA ALA A 46 2.17 -27.37 15.09
C ALA A 46 2.82 -28.35 16.08
N ILE A 47 3.44 -29.43 15.59
CA ILE A 47 4.18 -30.38 16.44
C ILE A 47 5.46 -29.72 16.97
N ALA A 48 6.23 -29.06 16.10
CA ALA A 48 7.49 -28.43 16.48
C ALA A 48 7.28 -27.30 17.51
N LEU A 49 6.25 -26.49 17.34
CA LEU A 49 5.91 -25.39 18.25
C LEU A 49 5.50 -25.89 19.63
N GLU A 50 5.00 -27.11 19.80
CA GLU A 50 4.74 -27.68 21.14
C GLU A 50 6.05 -28.11 21.81
N LYS A 51 6.90 -28.81 21.05
CA LYS A 51 8.08 -29.49 21.58
C LYS A 51 9.29 -28.58 21.79
N GLU A 52 9.39 -27.47 21.07
CA GLU A 52 10.61 -26.68 20.98
C GLU A 52 10.38 -25.23 21.44
N PRO A 53 10.56 -24.91 22.74
CA PRO A 53 10.46 -23.55 23.25
C PRO A 53 11.44 -22.56 22.59
N SER A 54 12.62 -23.05 22.21
CA SER A 54 13.62 -22.27 21.47
C SER A 54 13.11 -21.83 20.11
N LEU A 55 12.37 -22.69 19.39
CA LEU A 55 11.74 -22.36 18.12
C LEU A 55 10.67 -21.27 18.29
N ARG A 56 9.82 -21.37 19.32
CA ARG A 56 8.83 -20.33 19.63
C ARG A 56 9.49 -18.98 19.91
N ALA A 57 10.52 -18.98 20.77
CA ALA A 57 11.28 -17.77 21.08
C ALA A 57 11.94 -17.16 19.83
N PHE A 58 12.49 -18.00 18.96
CA PHE A 58 13.09 -17.58 17.70
C PHE A 58 12.06 -16.95 16.76
N ILE A 59 10.93 -17.62 16.50
CA ILE A 59 9.87 -17.10 15.61
C ILE A 59 9.37 -15.75 16.12
N LYS A 60 9.08 -15.62 17.42
CA LYS A 60 8.73 -14.32 18.02
C LYS A 60 9.79 -13.26 17.74
N SER A 61 11.06 -13.59 17.95
CA SER A 61 12.16 -12.63 17.76
C SER A 61 12.36 -12.21 16.30
N GLU A 62 12.07 -13.11 15.35
CA GLU A 62 12.17 -12.81 13.94
C GLU A 62 10.97 -11.98 13.47
N ALA A 63 9.76 -12.37 13.89
CA ALA A 63 8.52 -11.67 13.57
C ALA A 63 8.59 -10.19 14.02
N LEU A 64 9.09 -9.92 15.24
CA LEU A 64 9.26 -8.56 15.77
C LEU A 64 10.22 -7.66 14.97
N LYS A 65 10.99 -8.22 14.01
CA LYS A 65 11.82 -7.41 13.12
C LYS A 65 11.00 -6.75 12.03
N MET A 66 9.80 -7.26 11.75
CA MET A 66 8.89 -6.79 10.72
C MET A 66 9.61 -6.55 9.39
N PHE A 67 10.30 -7.59 8.88
CA PHE A 67 11.24 -7.42 7.78
C PHE A 67 10.56 -6.84 6.53
N ASP A 68 9.29 -7.17 6.34
CA ASP A 68 8.42 -6.72 5.26
C ASP A 68 7.33 -5.73 5.71
N ASN A 69 7.44 -5.19 6.94
CA ASN A 69 6.43 -4.41 7.68
C ASN A 69 5.27 -5.18 8.34
N ASP A 70 5.21 -6.51 8.27
CA ASP A 70 4.28 -7.35 9.06
C ASP A 70 5.05 -8.25 10.03
N TYR A 71 4.40 -8.91 11.00
CA TYR A 71 5.06 -9.92 11.86
C TYR A 71 5.29 -11.25 11.14
N ASP A 72 5.81 -11.17 9.91
CA ASP A 72 6.09 -12.29 9.04
C ASP A 72 7.52 -12.83 9.24
N VAL A 73 7.62 -14.16 9.14
CA VAL A 73 8.88 -14.89 9.16
C VAL A 73 8.97 -15.72 7.88
N LEU A 74 9.67 -15.18 6.89
CA LEU A 74 9.91 -15.86 5.61
C LEU A 74 10.79 -17.10 5.84
N LEU A 75 10.21 -18.29 5.66
CA LEU A 75 10.81 -19.56 6.07
C LEU A 75 12.19 -19.78 5.46
N GLN A 76 12.32 -19.53 4.16
CA GLN A 76 13.58 -19.73 3.43
C GLN A 76 14.73 -18.87 3.97
N MET A 77 14.46 -17.73 4.62
CA MET A 77 15.49 -16.89 5.22
C MET A 77 16.00 -17.43 6.57
N VAL A 78 15.21 -18.29 7.22
CA VAL A 78 15.46 -18.73 8.59
C VAL A 78 15.82 -20.20 8.74
N LEU A 79 15.62 -21.04 7.72
CA LEU A 79 15.88 -22.50 7.79
C LEU A 79 17.29 -22.84 8.32
N GLY A 80 18.31 -22.09 7.90
CA GLY A 80 19.70 -22.32 8.33
C GLY A 80 20.10 -21.66 9.65
N LYS A 81 19.18 -21.03 10.39
CA LYS A 81 19.49 -20.34 11.65
C LYS A 81 19.66 -21.35 12.77
N ASP A 82 20.82 -21.31 13.43
CA ASP A 82 21.14 -22.13 14.60
C ASP A 82 20.46 -21.58 15.86
N LEU A 83 19.71 -22.45 16.56
CA LEU A 83 19.02 -22.12 17.82
C LEU A 83 19.78 -22.63 19.06
N GLY A 84 21.07 -22.96 18.90
CA GLY A 84 22.03 -23.33 19.93
C GLY A 84 22.46 -24.79 19.90
N GLN A 85 21.64 -25.69 19.34
CA GLN A 85 21.94 -27.13 19.22
C GLN A 85 21.50 -27.69 17.86
N GLU A 86 20.36 -27.23 17.37
CA GLU A 86 19.78 -27.60 16.09
C GLU A 86 19.40 -26.32 15.36
N THR A 87 19.50 -26.35 14.04
CA THR A 87 18.97 -25.32 13.15
C THR A 87 17.45 -25.40 13.05
N VAL A 88 16.81 -24.32 12.61
CA VAL A 88 15.36 -24.30 12.33
C VAL A 88 14.96 -25.45 11.40
N SER A 89 15.74 -25.69 10.34
CA SER A 89 15.51 -26.81 9.42
C SER A 89 15.58 -28.15 10.14
N GLU A 90 16.65 -28.43 10.90
CA GLU A 90 16.78 -29.70 11.63
C GLU A 90 15.62 -29.94 12.59
N ILE A 91 15.19 -28.91 13.31
CA ILE A 91 14.01 -28.96 14.19
C ILE A 91 12.74 -29.32 13.41
N LEU A 92 12.47 -28.66 12.28
CA LEU A 92 11.28 -28.93 11.47
C LEU A 92 11.29 -30.36 10.92
N PHE A 93 12.43 -30.82 10.39
CA PHE A 93 12.56 -32.18 9.85
C PHE A 93 12.49 -33.26 10.93
N LYS A 94 12.94 -32.97 12.15
CA LYS A 94 12.84 -33.87 13.32
C LYS A 94 11.37 -34.13 13.70
N HIS A 95 10.52 -33.12 13.60
CA HIS A 95 9.10 -33.20 13.99
C HIS A 95 8.13 -33.41 12.81
N ALA A 96 8.65 -33.53 11.59
CA ALA A 96 7.85 -33.73 10.39
C ALA A 96 7.14 -35.10 10.38
N PRO A 97 5.81 -35.16 10.15
CA PRO A 97 5.11 -36.41 9.91
C PRO A 97 5.66 -37.16 8.69
N SER A 98 6.12 -36.42 7.67
CA SER A 98 6.83 -36.95 6.50
C SER A 98 7.92 -35.97 6.09
N LYS A 99 9.18 -36.39 6.20
CA LYS A 99 10.34 -35.58 5.79
C LYS A 99 10.30 -35.27 4.28
N VAL A 100 9.90 -36.23 3.46
CA VAL A 100 9.79 -36.02 1.99
C VAL A 100 8.72 -34.99 1.68
N ALA A 101 7.52 -35.12 2.26
CA ALA A 101 6.45 -34.17 2.01
C ALA A 101 6.78 -32.76 2.53
N LEU A 102 7.47 -32.66 3.67
CA LEU A 102 7.95 -31.37 4.18
C LEU A 102 8.96 -30.73 3.21
N GLN A 103 9.94 -31.51 2.73
CA GLN A 103 10.89 -31.04 1.73
C GLN A 103 10.16 -30.52 0.49
N ASP A 104 9.23 -31.30 -0.05
CA ASP A 104 8.46 -30.93 -1.25
C ASP A 104 7.63 -29.65 -1.01
N ALA A 105 7.02 -29.49 0.18
CA ALA A 105 6.27 -28.29 0.52
C ALA A 105 7.17 -27.04 0.61
N ILE A 106 8.32 -27.15 1.27
CA ILE A 106 9.30 -26.06 1.40
C ILE A 106 9.85 -25.66 0.02
N GLU A 107 10.10 -26.62 -0.86
CA GLU A 107 10.65 -26.37 -2.19
C GLU A 107 9.62 -25.84 -3.19
N SER A 108 8.37 -26.28 -3.08
CA SER A 108 7.29 -25.85 -3.97
C SER A 108 6.73 -24.48 -3.62
N LEU A 109 6.91 -24.00 -2.38
CA LEU A 109 6.50 -22.68 -1.91
C LEU A 109 7.69 -21.89 -1.33
N PRO A 110 8.56 -21.26 -2.14
CA PRO A 110 9.72 -20.57 -1.61
C PRO A 110 9.39 -19.27 -0.86
N THR A 111 8.18 -18.72 -1.02
CA THR A 111 7.65 -17.58 -0.23
C THR A 111 6.88 -18.03 1.02
N LEU A 112 6.89 -19.32 1.37
CA LEU A 112 6.19 -19.84 2.54
C LEU A 112 6.63 -19.12 3.82
N THR A 113 5.65 -18.66 4.59
CA THR A 113 5.84 -17.71 5.69
C THR A 113 5.04 -18.11 6.92
N ILE A 114 5.62 -17.85 8.08
CA ILE A 114 4.94 -17.95 9.37
C ILE A 114 4.61 -16.52 9.80
N MET A 115 3.32 -16.18 9.84
CA MET A 115 2.82 -14.90 10.33
C MET A 115 2.41 -15.03 11.80
N VAL A 116 2.79 -14.05 12.62
CA VAL A 116 2.35 -13.96 14.03
C VAL A 116 1.29 -12.86 14.15
N PRO A 117 -0.01 -13.21 14.10
CA PRO A 117 -1.07 -12.20 14.05
C PRO A 117 -1.21 -11.43 15.36
N GLU A 118 -1.74 -10.21 15.28
CA GLU A 118 -2.25 -9.43 16.41
C GLU A 118 -3.73 -9.80 16.64
N VAL A 119 -4.02 -10.80 17.46
CA VAL A 119 -5.40 -11.23 17.77
C VAL A 119 -5.72 -11.00 19.25
N PRO A 120 -6.98 -11.10 19.71
CA PRO A 120 -7.31 -10.89 21.10
C PRO A 120 -6.47 -11.80 22.02
N ASN A 121 -5.82 -11.18 23.00
CA ASN A 121 -4.94 -11.82 23.99
C ASN A 121 -3.64 -12.43 23.43
N PHE A 122 -3.27 -12.16 22.17
CA PHE A 122 -2.06 -12.69 21.57
C PHE A 122 -1.53 -11.82 20.43
N THR A 123 -0.33 -11.28 20.58
CA THR A 123 0.41 -10.55 19.53
C THR A 123 1.87 -10.97 19.54
N ALA A 124 2.65 -10.62 18.52
CA ALA A 124 4.09 -10.85 18.53
C ALA A 124 4.78 -10.23 19.77
N GLU A 125 4.39 -9.01 20.18
CA GLU A 125 4.92 -8.33 21.39
C GLU A 125 4.58 -9.09 22.65
N THR A 126 3.33 -9.51 22.77
CA THR A 126 2.75 -10.04 24.01
C THR A 126 2.92 -11.55 24.18
N TRP A 127 3.27 -12.27 23.11
CA TRP A 127 3.42 -13.73 23.12
C TRP A 127 4.45 -14.21 24.16
N ASN A 128 3.98 -14.91 25.19
CA ASN A 128 4.82 -15.58 26.18
C ASN A 128 5.24 -16.97 25.68
N THR A 129 6.34 -17.03 24.94
CA THR A 129 6.85 -18.25 24.30
C THR A 129 7.20 -19.38 25.26
N ALA A 130 7.34 -19.12 26.56
CA ALA A 130 7.58 -20.15 27.57
C ALA A 130 6.31 -20.97 27.89
N SER A 131 5.14 -20.31 27.96
CA SER A 131 3.88 -20.94 28.40
C SER A 131 2.82 -21.05 27.32
N GLU A 132 2.87 -20.20 26.30
CA GLU A 132 1.88 -20.13 25.24
C GLU A 132 2.36 -20.91 24.01
N ILE A 133 1.61 -21.96 23.67
CA ILE A 133 1.83 -22.79 22.50
C ILE A 133 0.73 -22.46 21.50
N PRO A 134 1.07 -21.83 20.37
CA PRO A 134 0.07 -21.44 19.39
C PRO A 134 -0.44 -22.63 18.59
N MET A 135 -1.72 -22.59 18.22
CA MET A 135 -2.23 -23.40 17.11
C MET A 135 -1.69 -22.85 15.78
N VAL A 136 -1.67 -23.69 14.75
CA VAL A 136 -1.22 -23.28 13.42
C VAL A 136 -2.39 -23.22 12.45
N ALA A 137 -2.78 -22.02 12.06
CA ALA A 137 -3.80 -21.75 11.06
C ALA A 137 -3.22 -21.88 9.64
N VAL A 138 -4.02 -22.38 8.71
CA VAL A 138 -3.63 -22.50 7.29
C VAL A 138 -4.41 -21.49 6.47
N ALA A 139 -3.74 -20.48 5.91
CA ALA A 139 -4.39 -19.53 5.02
C ALA A 139 -4.99 -20.29 3.81
N PRO A 140 -6.27 -20.08 3.45
CA PRO A 140 -6.88 -20.68 2.28
C PRO A 140 -6.32 -20.08 0.98
N GLU A 141 -6.20 -20.87 -0.09
CA GLU A 141 -5.85 -20.40 -1.45
C GLU A 141 -7.04 -19.73 -2.18
N SER A 142 -8.25 -19.87 -1.67
CA SER A 142 -9.48 -19.34 -2.28
C SER A 142 -10.08 -18.26 -1.39
N LYS A 143 -10.41 -17.11 -1.98
CA LYS A 143 -11.18 -16.02 -1.33
C LYS A 143 -12.56 -16.47 -0.83
N HIS A 144 -13.16 -17.46 -1.47
CA HIS A 144 -14.41 -18.05 -1.02
C HIS A 144 -14.14 -19.23 -0.10
N PHE A 145 -14.11 -18.98 1.21
CA PHE A 145 -13.98 -20.00 2.24
C PHE A 145 -15.02 -19.81 3.33
N ASN A 146 -15.49 -20.92 3.90
CA ASN A 146 -16.45 -20.89 5.01
C ASN A 146 -15.75 -20.94 6.39
N SER A 147 -14.51 -21.43 6.41
CA SER A 147 -13.70 -21.57 7.62
C SER A 147 -12.22 -21.73 7.30
N ILE A 148 -11.37 -21.36 8.25
CA ILE A 148 -9.93 -21.63 8.27
C ILE A 148 -9.67 -22.83 9.18
N ASP A 149 -8.79 -23.75 8.75
CA ASP A 149 -8.39 -24.90 9.56
C ASP A 149 -7.19 -24.55 10.44
N LEU A 150 -7.27 -24.87 11.73
CA LEU A 150 -6.21 -24.69 12.72
C LEU A 150 -5.80 -26.05 13.28
N TYR A 151 -4.51 -26.35 13.26
CA TYR A 151 -3.94 -27.59 13.78
C TYR A 151 -3.27 -27.38 15.13
N ASN A 152 -3.52 -28.27 16.08
CA ASN A 152 -2.70 -28.40 17.28
C ASN A 152 -1.60 -29.47 17.10
N ALA A 153 -0.75 -29.66 18.11
CA ALA A 153 0.34 -30.63 18.07
C ALA A 153 -0.11 -32.11 18.03
N LYS A 154 -1.39 -32.39 18.32
CA LYS A 154 -2.00 -33.72 18.14
C LYS A 154 -2.60 -33.89 16.75
N LEU A 155 -2.48 -32.88 15.89
CA LEU A 155 -3.06 -32.79 14.56
C LEU A 155 -4.59 -32.79 14.54
N GLU A 156 -5.21 -32.45 15.67
CA GLU A 156 -6.65 -32.22 15.74
C GLU A 156 -6.96 -30.86 15.10
N VAL A 157 -8.08 -30.81 14.37
CA VAL A 157 -8.48 -29.63 13.60
C VAL A 157 -9.55 -28.85 14.37
N THR A 158 -9.29 -27.56 14.59
CA THR A 158 -10.31 -26.58 14.96
C THR A 158 -10.62 -25.72 13.73
N LYS A 159 -11.90 -25.53 13.42
CA LYS A 159 -12.33 -24.67 12.30
C LYS A 159 -12.68 -23.29 12.85
N ALA A 160 -11.96 -22.26 12.42
CA ALA A 160 -12.35 -20.87 12.64
C ALA A 160 -13.32 -20.44 11.54
N PRO A 161 -14.61 -20.17 11.85
CA PRO A 161 -15.58 -19.75 10.84
C PRO A 161 -15.20 -18.42 10.18
N TYR A 162 -15.68 -18.20 8.95
CA TYR A 162 -15.50 -16.94 8.23
C TYR A 162 -15.96 -15.74 9.08
N GLY A 163 -15.15 -14.68 9.10
CA GLY A 163 -15.40 -13.46 9.89
C GLY A 163 -15.11 -13.60 11.38
N LEU A 164 -14.64 -14.76 11.86
CA LEU A 164 -14.24 -14.97 13.26
C LEU A 164 -12.74 -15.21 13.39
N VAL A 165 -12.17 -14.69 14.47
CA VAL A 165 -10.73 -14.70 14.78
C VAL A 165 -10.47 -15.37 16.15
N PRO A 166 -9.38 -16.13 16.31
CA PRO A 166 -9.05 -16.78 17.58
C PRO A 166 -8.70 -15.79 18.70
N GLY A 167 -9.22 -16.01 19.91
CA GLY A 167 -8.83 -15.28 21.13
C GLY A 167 -7.75 -15.99 21.96
N PHE A 168 -6.98 -16.85 21.31
CA PHE A 168 -5.95 -17.72 21.91
C PHE A 168 -4.71 -17.73 21.01
N PRO A 169 -3.53 -18.17 21.53
CA PRO A 169 -2.31 -18.22 20.76
C PRO A 169 -2.46 -18.96 19.42
N VAL A 170 -2.10 -18.27 18.33
CA VAL A 170 -2.19 -18.80 16.97
C VAL A 170 -1.11 -18.19 16.10
N VAL A 171 -0.54 -18.96 15.17
CA VAL A 171 0.29 -18.46 14.07
C VAL A 171 -0.33 -18.91 12.75
N VAL A 172 -0.10 -18.15 11.68
CA VAL A 172 -0.68 -18.43 10.37
C VAL A 172 0.41 -18.85 9.39
N VAL A 173 0.16 -19.92 8.65
CA VAL A 173 0.97 -20.32 7.50
C VAL A 173 0.34 -19.75 6.24
N LYS A 174 1.06 -18.84 5.58
CA LYS A 174 0.70 -18.20 4.32
C LYS A 174 1.89 -18.16 3.36
N GLU A 175 1.68 -17.65 2.16
CA GLU A 175 2.78 -17.24 1.28
C GLU A 175 2.97 -15.73 1.43
N ASN A 176 4.23 -15.28 1.41
CA ASN A 176 4.53 -13.87 1.52
C ASN A 176 4.15 -13.14 0.24
N GLU A 177 3.42 -12.04 0.41
CA GLU A 177 2.88 -11.26 -0.68
C GLU A 177 3.76 -10.09 -1.12
N ARG A 178 4.78 -9.77 -0.32
CA ARG A 178 5.66 -8.61 -0.51
C ARG A 178 7.00 -8.96 -1.14
N VAL A 179 7.31 -10.25 -1.26
CA VAL A 179 8.60 -10.77 -1.73
C VAL A 179 8.47 -11.58 -3.01
N ALA A 180 9.34 -11.30 -3.98
CA ALA A 180 9.50 -12.08 -5.19
C ALA A 180 10.83 -12.85 -5.23
N ILE A 181 10.83 -13.93 -6.01
CA ILE A 181 11.97 -14.81 -6.20
C ILE A 181 12.63 -14.51 -7.55
N THR A 182 13.95 -14.40 -7.56
CA THR A 182 14.77 -14.51 -8.77
C THR A 182 15.68 -15.71 -8.66
N VAL A 183 15.69 -16.56 -9.69
CA VAL A 183 16.64 -17.67 -9.78
C VAL A 183 18.00 -17.11 -10.21
N PRO A 184 19.12 -17.44 -9.54
CA PRO A 184 20.43 -16.95 -9.96
C PRO A 184 20.76 -17.41 -11.38
N SER A 185 20.74 -16.49 -12.34
CA SER A 185 21.30 -16.69 -13.68
C SER A 185 22.61 -15.93 -13.77
N ALA A 186 23.65 -16.55 -14.35
CA ALA A 186 25.03 -16.04 -14.40
C ALA A 186 25.22 -14.74 -15.23
N SER A 187 24.14 -14.05 -15.59
CA SER A 187 24.14 -12.92 -16.51
C SER A 187 22.94 -12.01 -16.26
N LEU A 188 22.92 -11.25 -15.16
CA LEU A 188 22.13 -10.01 -15.09
C LEU A 188 22.82 -8.99 -14.19
N SER A 189 23.21 -7.88 -14.81
CA SER A 189 23.79 -6.71 -14.15
C SER A 189 22.80 -6.11 -13.14
N SER A 190 23.31 -5.84 -11.95
CA SER A 190 22.67 -5.17 -10.83
C SER A 190 21.90 -3.90 -11.22
N LYS A 191 20.57 -3.99 -11.32
CA LYS A 191 19.71 -2.86 -10.97
C LYS A 191 19.52 -2.90 -9.45
N LYS A 192 19.64 -1.75 -8.79
CA LYS A 192 19.47 -1.57 -7.35
C LYS A 192 18.01 -1.87 -6.94
N THR A 193 17.66 -3.14 -6.79
CA THR A 193 16.53 -3.57 -5.97
C THR A 193 17.07 -3.96 -4.60
N SER A 194 16.38 -3.55 -3.53
CA SER A 194 16.68 -3.91 -2.14
C SER A 194 16.72 -5.43 -2.03
N THR A 195 17.93 -5.99 -2.08
CA THR A 195 18.15 -7.43 -1.98
C THR A 195 17.94 -7.81 -0.52
N ILE A 196 16.98 -8.69 -0.24
CA ILE A 196 16.58 -9.10 1.12
C ILE A 196 17.63 -10.01 1.80
N MET A 197 18.81 -10.17 1.20
CA MET A 197 19.89 -11.10 1.55
C MET A 197 19.76 -12.52 0.98
N ASN A 198 20.92 -13.12 0.82
CA ASN A 198 21.19 -14.37 0.12
C ASN A 198 21.01 -15.58 1.05
N TYR A 199 20.20 -16.58 0.66
CA TYR A 199 20.23 -17.88 1.33
C TYR A 199 21.48 -18.67 0.88
N VAL A 200 22.30 -19.10 1.86
CA VAL A 200 23.42 -20.03 1.65
C VAL A 200 23.11 -21.30 2.43
N ASN A 201 22.89 -22.41 1.72
CA ASN A 201 22.72 -23.71 2.35
C ASN A 201 24.05 -24.16 2.96
N SER A 202 24.09 -24.41 4.27
CA SER A 202 25.27 -24.95 4.95
C SER A 202 25.30 -26.47 4.76
N GLY A 203 25.89 -26.88 3.66
CA GLY A 203 26.22 -28.26 3.31
C GLY A 203 27.14 -28.22 2.10
N SER A 204 28.31 -28.85 2.18
CA SER A 204 29.40 -28.77 1.21
C SER A 204 28.92 -28.71 -0.26
N ASN A 205 29.34 -27.67 -0.99
CA ASN A 205 28.92 -27.20 -2.32
C ASN A 205 27.79 -26.15 -2.31
N THR A 206 28.19 -24.92 -2.02
CA THR A 206 27.39 -23.68 -2.04
C THR A 206 26.69 -23.45 -3.38
N THR A 207 25.40 -23.79 -3.47
CA THR A 207 24.55 -23.38 -4.59
C THR A 207 23.38 -22.56 -4.05
N GLN A 208 23.41 -21.26 -4.30
CA GLN A 208 22.33 -20.32 -3.98
C GLN A 208 21.07 -20.73 -4.74
N LYS A 209 19.99 -21.13 -4.05
CA LYS A 209 18.76 -21.63 -4.71
C LYS A 209 17.82 -20.49 -5.13
N TYR A 210 17.67 -19.48 -4.28
CA TYR A 210 16.75 -18.35 -4.48
C TYR A 210 17.40 -17.02 -4.09
N ASN A 211 17.10 -15.97 -4.86
CA ASN A 211 17.31 -14.58 -4.47
C ASN A 211 15.95 -13.93 -4.18
N PHE A 212 15.79 -13.39 -2.98
CA PHE A 212 14.59 -12.68 -2.59
C PHE A 212 14.78 -11.17 -2.76
N HIS A 213 13.77 -10.51 -3.30
CA HIS A 213 13.69 -9.06 -3.39
C HIS A 213 12.27 -8.62 -3.10
N PHE A 214 12.10 -7.44 -2.53
CA PHE A 214 10.78 -6.87 -2.37
C PHE A 214 10.19 -6.54 -3.74
N LEU A 215 8.89 -6.78 -3.89
CA LEU A 215 8.13 -6.36 -5.06
C LEU A 215 8.14 -4.82 -5.19
N ASP A 216 8.15 -4.11 -4.06
CA ASP A 216 8.27 -2.66 -3.98
C ASP A 216 9.13 -2.23 -2.77
N PRO A 217 9.97 -1.19 -2.87
CA PRO A 217 10.71 -0.66 -1.72
C PRO A 217 9.86 -0.27 -0.51
N ALA A 218 8.58 0.05 -0.69
CA ALA A 218 7.65 0.34 0.40
C ALA A 218 7.47 -0.85 1.36
N PHE A 219 7.70 -2.07 0.87
CA PHE A 219 7.65 -3.28 1.67
C PHE A 219 8.92 -3.51 2.49
N ASP A 220 9.99 -2.74 2.31
CA ASP A 220 11.24 -2.94 3.03
C ASP A 220 11.17 -2.37 4.47
N GLY A 221 10.62 -3.17 5.38
CA GLY A 221 10.57 -2.87 6.81
C GLY A 221 11.93 -2.91 7.52
N THR A 222 12.99 -3.37 6.84
CA THR A 222 14.37 -3.28 7.36
C THR A 222 14.92 -1.85 7.31
N SER A 223 14.32 -0.99 6.48
CA SER A 223 14.65 0.44 6.39
C SER A 223 13.89 1.22 7.47
N LYS A 224 14.58 1.65 8.53
CA LYS A 224 13.98 2.26 9.74
C LYS A 224 13.34 3.67 9.56
N ASN A 225 12.83 4.05 8.39
CA ASN A 225 12.41 5.43 8.09
C ASN A 225 10.88 5.69 7.99
N SER A 226 10.02 4.72 8.30
CA SER A 226 8.56 4.86 8.11
C SER A 226 7.72 4.57 9.37
N LYS A 227 8.19 4.94 10.57
CA LYS A 227 7.29 4.93 11.74
C LYS A 227 6.43 6.20 11.76
N GLY A 228 5.20 6.06 11.25
CA GLY A 228 4.03 6.89 11.59
C GLY A 228 4.08 7.31 13.05
N THR A 229 4.20 8.60 13.36
CA THR A 229 4.11 9.05 14.75
C THR A 229 2.70 8.79 15.27
N ASN A 230 2.59 7.87 16.22
CA ASN A 230 1.45 7.68 17.11
C ASN A 230 1.07 9.01 17.77
N THR A 231 0.09 9.72 17.23
CA THR A 231 -0.68 10.65 18.06
C THR A 231 -1.69 9.83 18.84
N ASN A 232 -1.35 9.51 20.09
CA ASN A 232 -2.30 9.01 21.08
C ASN A 232 -3.43 10.03 21.24
N VAL A 233 -4.53 9.87 20.49
CA VAL A 233 -5.75 10.65 20.71
C VAL A 233 -6.57 9.93 21.75
N SER A 234 -6.54 10.45 22.98
CA SER A 234 -7.45 10.06 24.04
C SER A 234 -8.88 10.44 23.66
N VAL A 235 -9.75 9.45 23.46
CA VAL A 235 -11.18 9.64 23.25
C VAL A 235 -11.82 10.13 24.55
N SER A 236 -12.19 11.41 24.61
CA SER A 236 -13.12 11.90 25.64
C SER A 236 -14.55 11.85 25.10
N SER A 237 -15.34 10.95 25.65
CA SER A 237 -16.78 10.88 25.45
C SER A 237 -17.47 12.13 26.00
N LYS A 238 -18.09 12.94 25.13
CA LYS A 238 -19.27 13.78 25.43
C LYS A 238 -19.89 14.22 24.09
N GLY A 239 -21.05 13.65 23.77
CA GLY A 239 -21.76 13.91 22.52
C GLY A 239 -22.50 15.24 22.48
N LYS A 240 -22.80 15.69 21.26
CA LYS A 240 -24.08 16.31 20.80
C LYS A 240 -23.98 16.62 19.29
N THR A 241 -24.76 15.91 18.47
CA THR A 241 -25.95 16.37 17.71
C THR A 241 -25.69 17.45 16.66
N SER A 242 -25.65 17.06 15.37
CA SER A 242 -26.76 17.17 14.41
C SER A 242 -26.26 16.81 13.01
N LEU A 243 -26.88 15.78 12.41
CA LEU A 243 -26.77 15.49 10.98
C LEU A 243 -27.59 16.56 10.24
N GLY A 244 -26.89 17.44 9.51
CA GLY A 244 -27.46 18.21 8.41
C GLY A 244 -27.39 17.40 7.11
N PRO A 245 -28.32 17.59 6.17
CA PRO A 245 -28.42 16.77 4.97
C PRO A 245 -27.38 17.17 3.91
N ALA A 246 -26.89 16.15 3.19
CA ALA A 246 -26.32 16.19 1.85
C ALA A 246 -25.61 17.48 1.40
N ASP A 247 -24.34 17.59 1.76
CA ASP A 247 -23.29 18.24 0.96
C ASP A 247 -21.95 17.63 1.40
N SER A 248 -21.69 16.38 1.01
CA SER A 248 -20.38 15.76 1.16
C SER A 248 -19.39 16.44 0.22
N LYS A 249 -18.97 17.66 0.55
CA LYS A 249 -17.81 18.29 -0.06
C LYS A 249 -16.59 17.50 0.42
N ILE A 250 -16.13 16.63 -0.47
CA ILE A 250 -14.96 15.78 -0.38
C ILE A 250 -13.74 16.71 -0.37
N SER A 251 -13.27 17.07 0.82
CA SER A 251 -12.22 18.06 0.99
C SER A 251 -11.46 17.85 2.28
N ARG A 252 -10.14 17.81 2.19
CA ARG A 252 -9.23 17.85 3.33
C ARG A 252 -9.25 19.23 3.98
N ILE A 253 -9.22 19.21 5.30
CA ILE A 253 -9.20 20.40 6.15
C ILE A 253 -7.77 20.65 6.64
N VAL A 254 -7.22 21.82 6.31
CA VAL A 254 -5.89 22.25 6.78
C VAL A 254 -6.04 23.49 7.65
N ASN A 255 -5.70 23.36 8.93
CA ASN A 255 -5.72 24.48 9.88
C ASN A 255 -4.35 25.17 9.90
N PHE A 256 -4.34 26.50 9.77
CA PHE A 256 -3.18 27.34 10.00
C PHE A 256 -3.41 28.17 11.25
N PRO A 257 -2.43 28.23 12.19
CA PRO A 257 -2.52 29.15 13.31
C PRO A 257 -2.66 30.59 12.79
N THR A 258 -3.44 31.41 13.49
CA THR A 258 -3.64 32.84 13.19
C THR A 258 -2.42 33.70 13.54
N THR A 259 -1.43 33.11 14.21
CA THR A 259 -0.19 33.77 14.65
C THR A 259 0.98 33.33 13.75
N ASN A 260 1.94 34.23 13.48
CA ASN A 260 3.06 34.07 12.54
C ASN A 260 4.10 32.97 12.90
N ILE A 261 3.73 31.97 13.69
CA ILE A 261 4.60 30.85 14.04
C ILE A 261 4.48 29.80 12.94
N ILE A 262 5.49 29.75 12.08
CA ILE A 262 5.70 28.71 11.08
C ILE A 262 6.13 27.44 11.84
N ASP A 263 5.16 26.67 12.35
CA ASP A 263 5.45 25.26 12.62
C ASP A 263 5.64 24.60 11.26
N TYR A 264 6.85 24.10 11.00
CA TYR A 264 7.19 23.25 9.85
C TYR A 264 6.41 21.93 9.98
N ASN A 265 5.11 22.01 9.70
CA ASN A 265 4.20 20.89 9.76
C ASN A 265 4.16 20.31 8.34
N TYR A 266 4.65 19.08 8.15
CA TYR A 266 4.64 18.38 6.85
C TYR A 266 3.25 18.34 6.20
N PHE A 267 2.21 18.47 7.03
CA PHE A 267 0.81 18.54 6.64
C PHE A 267 0.31 19.94 6.22
N SER A 268 1.15 20.98 6.24
CA SER A 268 0.77 22.33 5.81
C SER A 268 0.75 22.46 4.28
N LEU A 269 -0.09 23.36 3.78
CA LEU A 269 -0.07 23.77 2.37
C LEU A 269 1.20 24.55 2.08
N ASP A 270 1.74 24.35 0.89
CA ASP A 270 2.89 25.14 0.43
C ASP A 270 2.52 26.62 0.35
N GLN A 271 3.43 27.49 0.80
CA GLN A 271 3.21 28.94 0.82
C GLN A 271 2.84 29.48 -0.57
N ARG A 272 3.42 28.94 -1.65
CA ARG A 272 3.12 29.37 -3.01
C ARG A 272 1.69 29.01 -3.44
N VAL A 273 1.13 27.93 -2.90
CA VAL A 273 -0.27 27.54 -3.10
C VAL A 273 -1.19 28.53 -2.38
N VAL A 274 -0.87 28.87 -1.13
CA VAL A 274 -1.61 29.87 -0.35
C VAL A 274 -1.58 31.24 -1.03
N GLU A 275 -0.43 31.65 -1.56
CA GLU A 275 -0.27 32.88 -2.36
C GLU A 275 -1.14 32.87 -3.62
N ALA A 276 -1.13 31.77 -4.39
CA ALA A 276 -1.95 31.63 -5.59
C ALA A 276 -3.44 31.84 -5.27
N PHE A 277 -3.91 31.21 -4.18
CA PHE A 277 -5.29 31.36 -3.71
C PHE A 277 -5.59 32.79 -3.26
N ASN A 278 -4.75 33.40 -2.43
CA ASN A 278 -4.96 34.78 -1.94
C ASN A 278 -4.92 35.83 -3.07
N LYS A 279 -4.21 35.56 -4.16
CA LYS A 279 -4.18 36.37 -5.38
C LYS A 279 -5.42 36.16 -6.26
N ASN A 280 -6.34 35.27 -5.90
CA ASN A 280 -7.49 34.86 -6.71
C ASN A 280 -7.09 34.38 -8.11
N VAL A 281 -5.95 33.68 -8.23
CA VAL A 281 -5.56 33.06 -9.48
C VAL A 281 -6.50 31.89 -9.75
N GLU A 282 -7.25 31.98 -10.85
CA GLU A 282 -8.31 31.01 -11.16
C GLU A 282 -7.77 29.58 -11.30
N TRP A 283 -6.74 29.40 -12.14
CA TRP A 283 -5.96 28.16 -12.19
C TRP A 283 -4.74 28.32 -11.30
N GLN A 284 -4.87 27.98 -10.01
CA GLN A 284 -3.80 28.19 -9.02
C GLN A 284 -2.45 27.59 -9.46
N ARG A 285 -2.48 26.48 -10.22
CA ARG A 285 -1.29 25.83 -10.79
C ARG A 285 -0.56 26.68 -11.83
N ASP A 286 -1.20 27.64 -12.50
CA ASP A 286 -0.52 28.63 -13.35
C ASP A 286 0.47 29.48 -12.55
N TYR A 287 0.07 29.91 -11.35
CA TYR A 287 0.96 30.65 -10.46
C TYR A 287 2.04 29.73 -9.86
N VAL A 288 1.65 28.54 -9.40
CA VAL A 288 2.59 27.59 -8.77
C VAL A 288 3.70 27.19 -9.74
N TYR A 289 3.36 26.72 -10.93
CA TYR A 289 4.32 26.17 -11.88
C TYR A 289 4.89 27.18 -12.87
N TYR A 290 4.20 28.28 -13.16
CA TYR A 290 4.66 29.26 -14.17
C TYR A 290 4.75 30.69 -13.63
N GLY A 291 4.33 30.96 -12.40
CA GLY A 291 4.36 32.31 -11.82
C GLY A 291 3.43 33.31 -12.51
N ILE A 292 2.45 32.82 -13.29
CA ILE A 292 1.51 33.67 -14.02
C ILE A 292 0.49 34.25 -13.02
N ASP A 293 0.43 35.59 -12.98
CA ASP A 293 -0.46 36.40 -12.16
C ASP A 293 -0.96 37.57 -13.03
N PRO A 294 -2.06 37.37 -13.77
CA PRO A 294 -2.58 38.40 -14.67
C PRO A 294 -2.98 39.69 -13.96
N ALA A 295 -3.41 39.61 -12.70
CA ALA A 295 -3.79 40.78 -11.89
C ALA A 295 -2.57 41.67 -11.57
N ALA A 296 -1.38 41.07 -11.47
CA ALA A 296 -0.11 41.78 -11.34
C ALA A 296 0.57 42.10 -12.69
N GLY A 297 -0.10 41.86 -13.83
CA GLY A 297 0.47 42.07 -15.16
C GLY A 297 1.46 40.99 -15.62
N VAL A 298 1.60 39.89 -14.87
CA VAL A 298 2.49 38.77 -15.21
C VAL A 298 1.72 37.76 -16.03
N VAL A 299 1.82 37.86 -17.37
CA VAL A 299 1.02 37.06 -18.31
C VAL A 299 1.79 35.92 -18.98
N LYS A 300 3.05 35.68 -18.61
CA LYS A 300 3.87 34.57 -19.12
C LYS A 300 4.87 34.14 -18.07
N GLY A 301 5.34 32.90 -18.14
CA GLY A 301 6.41 32.47 -17.27
C GLY A 301 7.01 31.11 -17.58
N LYS A 302 8.25 30.94 -17.12
CA LYS A 302 9.05 29.73 -17.23
C LYS A 302 8.46 28.63 -16.36
N PHE A 303 8.50 27.39 -16.85
CA PHE A 303 8.22 26.22 -16.03
C PHE A 303 9.16 26.13 -14.81
N ASN A 304 8.56 25.98 -13.64
CA ASN A 304 9.24 25.84 -12.36
C ASN A 304 9.14 24.40 -11.83
N ASN A 305 10.20 23.63 -12.04
CA ASN A 305 10.30 22.24 -11.59
C ASN A 305 10.73 22.08 -10.11
N ARG A 306 10.82 23.18 -9.35
CA ARG A 306 11.05 23.13 -7.90
C ARG A 306 9.79 22.73 -7.13
N TYR A 307 8.63 22.78 -7.78
CA TYR A 307 7.37 22.29 -7.22
C TYR A 307 7.01 20.97 -7.90
N VAL A 308 6.50 20.02 -7.13
CA VAL A 308 6.12 18.67 -7.56
C VAL A 308 4.76 18.35 -6.93
N GLU A 309 3.84 17.73 -7.66
CA GLU A 309 2.59 17.22 -7.06
C GLU A 309 2.92 16.05 -6.13
N HIS A 310 2.32 16.01 -4.94
CA HIS A 310 2.48 14.93 -3.99
C HIS A 310 1.12 14.36 -3.58
N ILE A 311 1.06 13.05 -3.36
CA ILE A 311 -0.03 12.43 -2.60
C ILE A 311 0.23 12.73 -1.12
N VAL A 312 -0.71 13.38 -0.44
CA VAL A 312 -0.54 13.80 0.96
C VAL A 312 -1.40 13.05 1.95
N SER A 313 -2.57 12.59 1.51
CA SER A 313 -3.45 11.75 2.30
C SER A 313 -4.37 10.95 1.39
N LEU A 314 -4.91 9.89 1.96
CA LEU A 314 -5.96 9.10 1.34
C LEU A 314 -6.99 8.68 2.38
N LYS A 315 -8.21 8.43 1.91
CA LYS A 315 -9.31 7.93 2.73
C LYS A 315 -10.13 6.94 1.92
N ILE A 316 -10.30 5.73 2.45
CA ILE A 316 -11.14 4.72 1.81
C ILE A 316 -12.58 4.88 2.32
N ASN A 317 -13.50 5.23 1.43
CA ASN A 317 -14.91 5.47 1.74
C ASN A 317 -15.78 4.19 1.64
N LYS A 318 -15.19 3.02 1.92
CA LYS A 318 -15.87 1.71 2.06
C LYS A 318 -15.84 1.24 3.51
N ALA A 319 -16.72 0.32 3.90
CA ALA A 319 -16.57 -0.36 5.18
C ALA A 319 -15.31 -1.25 5.15
N ALA A 320 -14.63 -1.41 6.29
CA ALA A 320 -13.45 -2.26 6.34
C ALA A 320 -13.76 -3.72 5.94
N SER A 321 -14.95 -4.23 6.31
CA SER A 321 -15.43 -5.54 5.92
C SER A 321 -15.57 -5.76 4.41
N ASP A 322 -15.64 -4.68 3.64
CA ASP A 322 -15.72 -4.74 2.17
C ASP A 322 -14.34 -4.87 1.51
N LEU A 323 -13.26 -4.77 2.30
CA LEU A 323 -11.87 -4.91 1.88
C LEU A 323 -11.17 -6.08 2.57
N SER A 324 -11.64 -6.50 3.74
CA SER A 324 -11.08 -7.62 4.49
C SER A 324 -11.57 -8.97 3.95
N ASP A 325 -11.36 -9.26 2.67
CA ASP A 325 -11.87 -10.45 2.00
C ASP A 325 -10.80 -11.50 1.70
N SER A 326 -9.53 -11.16 1.92
CA SER A 326 -8.38 -12.04 1.88
C SER A 326 -7.89 -12.41 3.30
N PRO A 327 -7.30 -13.61 3.49
CA PRO A 327 -6.70 -14.03 4.76
C PRO A 327 -5.58 -13.10 5.27
N GLU A 328 -4.94 -12.36 4.37
CA GLU A 328 -3.83 -11.43 4.64
C GLU A 328 -4.31 -10.03 5.04
N ASP A 329 -5.58 -9.68 4.77
CA ASP A 329 -6.10 -8.35 5.07
C ASP A 329 -6.24 -8.10 6.57
N PRO A 330 -6.00 -6.85 7.01
CA PRO A 330 -6.41 -6.42 8.34
C PRO A 330 -7.91 -6.60 8.53
N VAL A 331 -8.32 -7.42 9.50
CA VAL A 331 -9.69 -7.59 9.94
C VAL A 331 -9.88 -6.88 11.27
N ASN A 332 -11.01 -6.21 11.45
CA ASN A 332 -11.37 -5.66 12.76
C ASN A 332 -11.72 -6.80 13.73
N VAL A 333 -11.01 -6.90 14.86
CA VAL A 333 -11.24 -7.96 15.86
C VAL A 333 -12.32 -7.57 16.87
N GLU A 334 -13.40 -8.36 16.89
CA GLU A 334 -14.43 -8.32 17.94
C GLU A 334 -13.90 -8.98 19.22
N THR A 335 -13.49 -8.19 20.23
CA THR A 335 -13.81 -8.33 21.68
C THR A 335 -12.80 -7.62 22.60
N TYR A 336 -13.33 -6.93 23.62
CA TYR A 336 -12.61 -6.41 24.78
C TYR A 336 -12.74 -7.36 25.98
N GLN A 337 -11.66 -7.55 26.75
CA GLN A 337 -11.64 -8.31 28.00
C GLN A 337 -12.54 -7.68 29.07
N LYS A 338 -13.15 -8.50 29.94
CA LYS A 338 -14.10 -8.06 30.99
C LYS A 338 -13.49 -7.21 32.14
N HIS A 339 -12.26 -6.72 32.02
CA HIS A 339 -11.57 -5.94 33.06
C HIS A 339 -10.86 -4.75 32.40
N LYS A 340 -10.91 -3.55 33.01
CA LYS A 340 -10.07 -2.41 32.64
C LYS A 340 -8.60 -2.88 32.61
N PRO A 341 -7.94 -3.05 31.46
CA PRO A 341 -6.50 -3.20 31.46
C PRO A 341 -5.91 -1.85 31.91
N PRO A 342 -4.81 -1.85 32.66
CA PRO A 342 -4.01 -0.65 32.77
C PRO A 342 -3.62 -0.21 31.35
N ALA A 343 -3.66 1.10 31.08
CA ALA A 343 -3.26 1.66 29.80
C ALA A 343 -1.91 1.08 29.33
N PRO A 344 -1.73 0.79 28.03
CA PRO A 344 -2.55 1.24 26.87
C PRO A 344 -3.65 0.23 26.44
N PHE A 345 -4.64 0.74 25.69
CA PHE A 345 -5.77 -0.05 25.16
C PHE A 345 -5.29 -1.11 24.14
N PRO A 346 -5.95 -2.27 24.03
CA PRO A 346 -5.62 -3.27 23.00
C PRO A 346 -5.87 -2.70 21.60
N LYS A 347 -4.93 -2.92 20.67
CA LYS A 347 -5.16 -2.74 19.23
C LYS A 347 -6.27 -3.70 18.79
N LEU A 348 -7.21 -3.20 17.97
CA LEU A 348 -8.45 -3.88 17.58
C LEU A 348 -8.45 -4.32 16.11
N TRP A 349 -7.27 -4.56 15.55
CA TRP A 349 -7.06 -5.06 14.20
C TRP A 349 -6.24 -6.34 14.27
N THR A 350 -6.50 -7.29 13.36
CA THR A 350 -5.53 -8.34 13.06
C THR A 350 -4.26 -7.73 12.48
N ASP A 351 -3.15 -8.46 12.57
CA ASP A 351 -1.93 -8.06 11.87
C ASP A 351 -2.15 -8.04 10.36
N GLY A 352 -1.26 -7.34 9.65
CA GLY A 352 -1.34 -7.12 8.21
C GLY A 352 -1.50 -5.65 7.84
N ALA A 353 -1.53 -5.38 6.55
CA ALA A 353 -1.78 -4.05 5.99
C ALA A 353 -2.56 -4.17 4.68
N PHE A 354 -3.40 -3.16 4.41
CA PHE A 354 -4.03 -3.04 3.09
C PHE A 354 -2.99 -2.51 2.09
N GLU A 355 -2.91 -3.13 0.92
CA GLU A 355 -1.91 -2.80 -0.10
C GLU A 355 -2.50 -1.87 -1.15
N ILE A 356 -2.46 -0.57 -0.86
CA ILE A 356 -3.09 0.44 -1.70
C ILE A 356 -2.18 0.78 -2.88
N ARG A 357 -2.54 0.28 -4.06
CA ARG A 357 -1.86 0.57 -5.32
C ARG A 357 -2.56 1.71 -6.06
N ILE A 358 -1.79 2.73 -6.44
CA ILE A 358 -2.24 3.90 -7.19
C ILE A 358 -1.47 3.98 -8.50
N ASN A 359 -2.16 3.71 -9.61
CA ASN A 359 -1.67 3.93 -10.96
C ASN A 359 -2.04 5.34 -11.42
N ILE A 360 -1.05 6.14 -11.83
CA ILE A 360 -1.18 7.54 -12.23
C ILE A 360 -0.81 7.68 -13.69
N LEU A 361 -1.82 7.96 -14.52
CA LEU A 361 -1.69 8.05 -15.97
C LEU A 361 -1.51 9.52 -16.34
N ILE A 362 -0.26 9.92 -16.59
CA ILE A 362 0.15 11.33 -16.78
C ILE A 362 0.05 11.77 -18.25
N ASN A 363 0.18 10.83 -19.19
CA ASN A 363 0.20 11.05 -20.64
C ASN A 363 1.20 12.12 -21.11
N ALA A 364 2.38 11.69 -21.55
CA ALA A 364 3.34 12.57 -22.20
C ALA A 364 3.02 12.74 -23.68
N LYS A 365 3.34 13.91 -24.26
CA LYS A 365 3.22 14.17 -25.71
C LYS A 365 4.12 13.28 -26.58
N ALA A 366 5.27 12.84 -26.04
CA ALA A 366 6.22 11.98 -26.74
C ALA A 366 6.29 10.58 -26.09
N GLY A 367 5.94 9.53 -26.84
CA GLY A 367 6.02 8.12 -26.42
C GLY A 367 4.74 7.55 -25.78
N ALA A 368 4.73 6.24 -25.49
CA ALA A 368 3.72 5.64 -24.62
C ALA A 368 3.85 6.32 -23.24
N GLY A 369 2.89 7.18 -22.90
CA GLY A 369 3.01 8.10 -21.77
C GLY A 369 3.31 7.38 -20.44
N PRO A 370 4.07 8.01 -19.52
CA PRO A 370 4.46 7.37 -18.27
C PRO A 370 3.22 7.12 -17.41
N THR A 371 2.91 5.85 -17.20
CA THR A 371 2.14 5.43 -16.02
C THR A 371 3.12 5.37 -14.87
N LEU A 372 2.83 6.08 -13.78
CA LEU A 372 3.55 5.93 -12.52
C LEU A 372 2.74 5.03 -11.61
N GLU A 373 3.41 4.11 -10.92
CA GLU A 373 2.81 3.28 -9.90
C GLU A 373 3.33 3.72 -8.54
N LYS A 374 2.43 3.83 -7.56
CA LYS A 374 2.72 4.08 -6.15
C LYS A 374 2.00 3.03 -5.32
N ILE A 375 2.70 2.44 -4.35
CA ILE A 375 2.13 1.41 -3.48
C ILE A 375 2.30 1.86 -2.03
N PHE A 376 1.24 1.72 -1.24
CA PHE A 376 1.23 2.04 0.19
C PHE A 376 0.71 0.84 0.97
N SER A 377 1.56 0.29 1.83
CA SER A 377 1.18 -0.72 2.81
C SER A 377 0.69 -0.01 4.08
N ILE A 378 -0.62 -0.05 4.35
CA ILE A 378 -1.26 0.73 5.42
C ILE A 378 -2.03 -0.18 6.39
N PRO A 379 -1.63 -0.25 7.66
CA PRO A 379 -2.39 -0.94 8.70
C PRO A 379 -3.83 -0.43 8.86
N GLY A 380 -4.76 -1.33 9.17
CA GLY A 380 -6.19 -1.02 9.24
C GLY A 380 -6.55 0.07 10.28
N ASP A 381 -5.83 0.15 11.40
CA ASP A 381 -6.04 1.17 12.46
C ASP A 381 -5.69 2.60 12.03
N LEU A 382 -4.92 2.73 10.95
CA LEU A 382 -4.61 4.02 10.34
C LEU A 382 -5.68 4.46 9.34
N LEU A 383 -6.43 3.53 8.76
CA LEU A 383 -7.49 3.78 7.77
C LEU A 383 -8.90 3.85 8.37
N TYR A 384 -9.10 3.35 9.58
CA TYR A 384 -10.43 3.23 10.18
C TYR A 384 -10.41 3.50 11.68
N ASP A 385 -11.38 4.30 12.14
CA ASP A 385 -11.72 4.43 13.55
C ASP A 385 -12.72 3.34 13.96
N VAL A 386 -12.52 2.73 15.12
CA VAL A 386 -13.32 1.58 15.58
C VAL A 386 -14.24 2.00 16.74
N VAL A 387 -15.55 1.77 16.61
CA VAL A 387 -16.54 2.05 17.66
C VAL A 387 -17.40 0.82 17.93
N TYR A 388 -17.60 0.47 19.20
CA TYR A 388 -18.49 -0.61 19.61
C TYR A 388 -19.96 -0.14 19.68
N GLN A 389 -20.87 -0.94 19.15
CA GLN A 389 -22.32 -0.85 19.37
C GLN A 389 -22.84 -2.15 19.97
N GLN A 390 -23.42 -2.10 21.17
CA GLN A 390 -24.02 -3.29 21.79
C GLN A 390 -25.24 -3.76 20.99
N VAL A 391 -25.33 -5.05 20.68
CA VAL A 391 -26.53 -5.61 20.03
C VAL A 391 -27.68 -5.58 21.03
N PRO A 392 -28.86 -5.05 20.65
CA PRO A 392 -30.02 -5.06 21.54
C PRO A 392 -30.33 -6.47 22.06
N ASN A 393 -30.48 -6.61 23.38
CA ASN A 393 -30.80 -7.85 24.08
C ASN A 393 -29.73 -8.97 24.04
N SER A 394 -28.49 -8.65 23.68
CA SER A 394 -27.35 -9.56 23.87
C SER A 394 -26.32 -8.98 24.86
N ILE A 395 -25.89 -9.83 25.80
CA ILE A 395 -24.74 -9.59 26.69
C ILE A 395 -23.44 -10.21 26.13
N ASN A 396 -23.53 -10.95 25.02
CA ASN A 396 -22.44 -11.77 24.47
C ASN A 396 -22.00 -11.34 23.07
N TRP A 397 -22.72 -10.41 22.42
CA TRP A 397 -22.49 -10.02 21.03
C TRP A 397 -22.51 -8.50 20.92
N TYR A 398 -21.48 -7.95 20.30
CA TYR A 398 -21.34 -6.53 20.01
C TYR A 398 -21.14 -6.40 18.50
N ARG A 399 -21.64 -5.33 17.90
CA ARG A 399 -21.27 -4.95 16.54
C ARG A 399 -20.13 -3.96 16.61
N VAL A 400 -19.13 -4.19 15.80
CA VAL A 400 -18.10 -3.18 15.56
C VAL A 400 -18.53 -2.35 14.35
N SER A 401 -18.67 -1.04 14.53
CA SER A 401 -18.74 -0.10 13.42
C SER A 401 -17.37 0.52 13.22
N SER A 402 -16.71 0.20 12.12
CA SER A 402 -15.54 0.93 11.64
C SER A 402 -16.01 2.13 10.82
N THR A 403 -15.50 3.32 11.13
CA THR A 403 -15.74 4.51 10.31
C THR A 403 -14.45 4.89 9.57
N PRO A 404 -14.51 5.10 8.24
CA PRO A 404 -13.39 5.60 7.45
C PRO A 404 -12.67 6.80 8.07
N LYS A 405 -11.36 6.68 8.19
CA LYS A 405 -10.44 7.70 8.69
C LYS A 405 -9.52 8.16 7.57
N GLU A 406 -9.18 9.44 7.58
CA GLU A 406 -8.16 9.97 6.66
C GLU A 406 -6.78 9.54 7.13
N TYR A 407 -6.09 8.77 6.32
CA TYR A 407 -4.69 8.43 6.51
C TYR A 407 -3.80 9.53 5.91
N LYS A 408 -3.04 10.21 6.76
CA LYS A 408 -2.11 11.28 6.36
C LYS A 408 -0.69 10.73 6.27
N LEU A 409 -0.06 10.89 5.12
CA LEU A 409 1.30 10.41 4.90
C LEU A 409 2.27 11.30 5.68
N LEU A 410 3.14 10.69 6.50
CA LEU A 410 4.20 11.42 7.19
C LEU A 410 5.12 12.17 6.22
N GLN A 411 5.46 11.49 5.13
CA GLN A 411 6.23 12.02 4.03
C GLN A 411 5.33 11.99 2.80
N PRO A 412 4.85 13.16 2.33
CA PRO A 412 4.12 13.27 1.08
C PRO A 412 4.84 12.52 -0.05
N GLU A 413 4.11 11.70 -0.79
CA GLU A 413 4.71 10.86 -1.83
C GLU A 413 4.78 11.64 -3.16
N PRO A 414 5.98 11.94 -3.69
CA PRO A 414 6.13 12.75 -4.89
C PRO A 414 5.65 12.00 -6.15
N ILE A 415 4.91 12.71 -6.99
CA ILE A 415 4.50 12.27 -8.33
C ILE A 415 5.51 12.83 -9.35
N VAL A 416 5.20 13.96 -9.99
CA VAL A 416 6.08 14.76 -10.87
C VAL A 416 5.66 16.23 -10.83
N ALA A 417 6.55 17.11 -11.29
CA ALA A 417 6.18 18.49 -11.57
C ALA A 417 5.24 18.54 -12.78
N TRP A 418 4.18 19.37 -12.71
CA TRP A 418 3.17 19.44 -13.77
C TRP A 418 3.63 20.32 -14.94
N ASP A 419 4.53 19.76 -15.75
CA ASP A 419 4.98 20.35 -17.00
C ASP A 419 3.88 20.21 -18.06
N LEU A 420 3.09 21.27 -18.23
CA LEU A 420 1.94 21.33 -19.11
C LEU A 420 2.36 21.46 -20.59
N GLU A 421 3.65 21.71 -20.86
CA GLU A 421 4.18 21.61 -22.22
C GLU A 421 4.27 20.14 -22.65
N ASN A 422 4.77 19.29 -21.75
CA ASN A 422 5.15 17.91 -22.05
C ASN A 422 4.12 16.87 -21.58
N TYR A 423 3.32 17.17 -20.56
CA TYR A 423 2.31 16.31 -19.98
C TYR A 423 0.91 16.85 -20.24
N SER A 424 -0.07 15.94 -20.17
CA SER A 424 -1.47 16.33 -20.29
C SER A 424 -1.93 17.23 -19.15
N SER A 425 -2.99 17.99 -19.39
CA SER A 425 -3.67 18.79 -18.38
C SER A 425 -4.57 17.99 -17.45
N GLN A 426 -4.61 16.65 -17.59
CA GLN A 426 -5.49 15.77 -16.82
C GLN A 426 -4.78 14.46 -16.48
N TRP A 427 -4.56 14.20 -15.20
CA TRP A 427 -4.01 12.93 -14.73
C TRP A 427 -5.12 12.03 -14.21
N LYS A 428 -5.15 10.79 -14.68
CA LYS A 428 -6.09 9.78 -14.19
C LYS A 428 -5.42 8.94 -13.11
N PHE A 429 -6.10 8.77 -12.00
CA PHE A 429 -5.71 7.94 -10.87
C PHE A 429 -6.60 6.70 -10.88
N VAL A 430 -6.00 5.52 -10.88
CA VAL A 430 -6.70 4.23 -10.77
C VAL A 430 -6.19 3.58 -9.50
N VAL A 431 -7.09 3.33 -8.55
CA VAL A 431 -6.73 2.87 -7.20
C VAL A 431 -7.36 1.52 -6.93
N SER A 432 -6.57 0.60 -6.40
CA SER A 432 -7.00 -0.71 -5.93
C SER A 432 -6.36 -1.03 -4.58
N GLU A 433 -7.06 -1.82 -3.78
CA GLU A 433 -6.46 -2.69 -2.78
C GLU A 433 -5.87 -3.88 -3.57
N PHE A 434 -4.62 -4.26 -3.30
CA PHE A 434 -3.89 -5.24 -4.09
C PHE A 434 -3.68 -6.54 -3.32
N ASP A 435 -4.49 -7.54 -3.65
CA ASP A 435 -4.23 -8.93 -3.25
C ASP A 435 -3.34 -9.71 -4.22
N ASN A 436 -2.63 -10.71 -3.70
CA ASN A 436 -1.89 -11.67 -4.53
C ASN A 436 -2.77 -12.81 -5.06
N ALA A 437 -2.96 -12.84 -6.38
CA ALA A 437 -3.48 -13.99 -7.12
C ALA A 437 -3.14 -13.87 -8.62
N THR A 438 -3.76 -14.73 -9.43
CA THR A 438 -3.66 -14.72 -10.90
C THR A 438 -3.88 -13.30 -11.46
N THR A 439 -2.93 -12.80 -12.24
CA THR A 439 -2.99 -11.45 -12.82
C THR A 439 -4.08 -11.33 -13.91
N VAL A 440 -4.77 -10.20 -13.97
CA VAL A 440 -5.65 -9.78 -15.06
C VAL A 440 -5.18 -8.45 -15.62
N THR A 441 -5.20 -8.28 -16.94
CA THR A 441 -4.86 -6.99 -17.59
C THR A 441 -6.14 -6.24 -17.92
N ASN A 442 -6.32 -5.07 -17.33
CA ASN A 442 -7.42 -4.15 -17.59
C ASN A 442 -7.00 -3.08 -18.58
N ILE A 443 -7.89 -2.75 -19.53
CA ILE A 443 -7.67 -1.72 -20.55
C ILE A 443 -8.46 -0.46 -20.15
N HIS A 444 -7.76 0.64 -19.87
CA HIS A 444 -8.37 1.94 -19.58
C HIS A 444 -8.17 2.86 -20.77
N THR A 445 -9.27 3.28 -21.40
CA THR A 445 -9.26 4.27 -22.48
C THR A 445 -9.88 5.57 -21.98
N TYR A 446 -9.21 6.69 -22.16
CA TYR A 446 -9.78 8.01 -21.85
C TYR A 446 -9.21 9.12 -22.74
N SER A 447 -10.00 10.18 -22.87
CA SER A 447 -9.65 11.39 -23.62
C SER A 447 -8.80 12.30 -22.75
N THR A 448 -7.69 12.80 -23.28
CA THR A 448 -6.78 13.70 -22.58
C THR A 448 -6.56 14.98 -23.37
N LYS A 449 -6.21 16.06 -22.68
CA LYS A 449 -6.06 17.42 -23.24
C LYS A 449 -4.63 17.92 -23.09
N PHE A 450 -4.13 18.60 -24.11
CA PHE A 450 -2.80 19.19 -24.15
C PHE A 450 -2.86 20.69 -24.40
N ALA A 451 -2.10 21.45 -23.62
CA ALA A 451 -1.95 22.88 -23.83
C ALA A 451 -1.00 23.17 -24.99
N THR A 452 -1.33 24.20 -25.77
CA THR A 452 -0.54 24.65 -26.94
C THR A 452 0.03 26.06 -26.78
N ASN A 453 -0.29 26.76 -25.68
CA ASN A 453 0.15 28.14 -25.43
C ASN A 453 1.60 28.23 -24.89
N PHE A 454 2.55 27.65 -25.61
CA PHE A 454 3.97 27.75 -25.28
C PHE A 454 4.75 28.38 -26.44
N ASN A 455 5.53 29.41 -26.15
CA ASN A 455 6.34 30.10 -27.15
C ASN A 455 7.75 30.39 -26.62
N PHE A 456 8.72 30.54 -27.52
CA PHE A 456 10.08 30.91 -27.15
C PHE A 456 10.12 32.38 -26.72
N ASP A 457 10.65 32.63 -25.53
CA ASP A 457 10.88 33.98 -25.01
C ASP A 457 12.34 34.37 -25.23
N VAL A 458 12.56 35.38 -26.09
CA VAL A 458 13.90 35.83 -26.44
C VAL A 458 14.65 36.42 -25.24
N ALA A 459 13.95 37.04 -24.28
CA ALA A 459 14.59 37.66 -23.11
C ALA A 459 15.03 36.62 -22.07
N LEU A 460 14.28 35.50 -21.96
CA LEU A 460 14.60 34.41 -21.05
C LEU A 460 15.44 33.31 -21.71
N GLY A 461 15.55 33.30 -23.04
CA GLY A 461 16.33 32.33 -23.81
C GLY A 461 15.75 30.92 -23.80
N GLU A 462 14.46 30.77 -23.48
CA GLU A 462 13.79 29.48 -23.33
C GLU A 462 12.30 29.55 -23.66
N LYS A 463 11.66 28.39 -23.74
CA LYS A 463 10.22 28.31 -23.99
C LYS A 463 9.45 28.56 -22.70
N VAL A 464 8.41 29.37 -22.79
CA VAL A 464 7.58 29.77 -21.65
C VAL A 464 6.11 29.54 -21.96
N LYS A 465 5.31 29.36 -20.89
CA LYS A 465 3.86 29.39 -21.00
C LYS A 465 3.41 30.82 -21.21
N VAL A 466 2.50 31.04 -22.18
CA VAL A 466 1.98 32.36 -22.56
C VAL A 466 0.48 32.43 -22.28
N GLY A 467 0.10 33.31 -21.37
CA GLY A 467 -1.27 33.49 -20.90
C GLY A 467 -1.66 32.49 -19.80
N ALA A 468 -2.56 32.93 -18.93
CA ALA A 468 -3.23 32.04 -17.98
C ALA A 468 -4.13 31.05 -18.73
N LYS A 469 -4.42 29.90 -18.10
CA LYS A 469 -5.19 28.80 -18.67
C LYS A 469 -4.55 28.32 -19.98
N TYR A 470 -5.36 28.10 -21.02
CA TYR A 470 -4.87 27.83 -22.36
C TYR A 470 -4.51 29.09 -23.18
N GLY A 471 -4.47 30.27 -22.55
CA GLY A 471 -4.19 31.53 -23.24
C GLY A 471 -5.21 31.83 -24.34
N SER A 472 -4.76 32.40 -25.46
CA SER A 472 -5.57 32.61 -26.68
C SER A 472 -5.52 31.42 -27.66
N SER A 473 -4.90 30.30 -27.27
CA SER A 473 -4.64 29.14 -28.13
C SER A 473 -5.69 28.03 -27.95
N THR A 474 -5.78 27.10 -28.90
CA THR A 474 -6.65 25.92 -28.83
C THR A 474 -6.03 24.81 -28.00
N GLU A 475 -6.84 24.08 -27.23
CA GLU A 475 -6.40 22.79 -26.65
C GLU A 475 -6.40 21.71 -27.74
N GLU A 476 -5.45 20.77 -27.68
CA GLU A 476 -5.49 19.54 -28.48
C GLU A 476 -6.05 18.42 -27.62
N THR A 477 -6.96 17.62 -28.18
CA THR A 477 -7.55 16.47 -27.49
C THR A 477 -7.12 15.19 -28.18
N GLU A 478 -6.66 14.20 -27.41
CA GLU A 478 -6.23 12.90 -27.92
C GLU A 478 -6.82 11.79 -27.04
N VAL A 479 -7.23 10.68 -27.65
CA VAL A 479 -7.68 9.49 -26.92
C VAL A 479 -6.47 8.60 -26.68
N ARG A 480 -6.21 8.25 -25.41
CA ARG A 480 -5.12 7.34 -25.02
C ARG A 480 -5.69 6.08 -24.38
N THR A 481 -5.04 4.95 -24.65
CA THR A 481 -5.37 3.64 -24.08
C THR A 481 -4.18 3.13 -23.30
N HIS A 482 -4.44 2.68 -22.06
CA HIS A 482 -3.44 2.14 -21.14
C HIS A 482 -3.85 0.74 -20.68
N GLN A 483 -2.85 -0.12 -20.51
CA GLN A 483 -3.02 -1.44 -19.90
C GLN A 483 -2.50 -1.39 -18.47
N ILE A 484 -3.37 -1.68 -17.50
CA ILE A 484 -3.03 -1.79 -16.08
C ILE A 484 -3.19 -3.26 -15.70
N VAL A 485 -2.14 -3.87 -15.15
CA VAL A 485 -2.18 -5.24 -14.66
C VAL A 485 -2.59 -5.21 -13.19
N THR A 486 -3.68 -5.89 -12.85
CA THR A 486 -4.15 -6.12 -11.48
C THR A 486 -4.15 -7.63 -11.22
N THR A 487 -4.58 -8.11 -10.05
CA THR A 487 -4.96 -9.52 -9.89
C THR A 487 -6.47 -9.69 -10.03
N LEU A 488 -6.95 -10.91 -10.28
CA LEU A 488 -8.39 -11.26 -10.30
C LEU A 488 -9.11 -11.02 -8.98
N THR A 489 -8.32 -10.69 -7.97
CA THR A 489 -8.60 -10.86 -6.56
C THR A 489 -8.55 -9.48 -5.90
N SER A 490 -7.67 -8.58 -6.36
CA SER A 490 -7.64 -7.16 -5.98
C SER A 490 -9.01 -6.47 -5.97
N ASP A 491 -9.27 -5.73 -4.90
CA ASP A 491 -10.45 -4.87 -4.76
C ASP A 491 -10.28 -3.52 -5.47
N GLN A 492 -11.09 -3.25 -6.50
CA GLN A 492 -11.09 -1.93 -7.15
C GLN A 492 -11.70 -0.86 -6.22
N LEU A 493 -10.88 0.10 -5.81
CA LEU A 493 -11.29 1.21 -4.93
C LEU A 493 -11.79 2.42 -5.72
N GLY A 494 -11.41 2.53 -6.99
CA GLY A 494 -12.05 3.43 -7.94
C GLY A 494 -11.10 4.21 -8.82
N GLU A 495 -11.65 5.20 -9.53
CA GLU A 495 -10.92 6.00 -10.50
C GLU A 495 -11.28 7.47 -10.39
N GLY A 496 -10.28 8.35 -10.43
CA GLY A 496 -10.49 9.80 -10.37
C GLY A 496 -9.60 10.54 -11.36
N ILE A 497 -10.00 11.76 -11.72
CA ILE A 497 -9.22 12.64 -12.60
C ILE A 497 -8.87 13.90 -11.82
N LEU A 498 -7.59 14.25 -11.82
CA LEU A 498 -7.10 15.56 -11.40
C LEU A 498 -6.80 16.38 -12.65
N GLU A 499 -7.40 17.57 -12.75
CA GLU A 499 -7.10 18.50 -13.81
C GLU A 499 -6.13 19.58 -13.34
N PHE A 500 -5.27 20.05 -14.24
CA PHE A 500 -4.40 21.21 -13.97
C PHE A 500 -5.24 22.45 -13.63
N ALA A 501 -6.41 22.57 -14.26
CA ALA A 501 -7.38 23.62 -14.07
C ALA A 501 -8.08 23.57 -12.71
N SER A 502 -8.09 22.41 -12.06
CA SER A 502 -8.74 22.24 -10.78
C SER A 502 -8.06 23.10 -9.72
N PRO A 503 -8.81 23.92 -8.95
CA PRO A 503 -8.24 24.67 -7.84
C PRO A 503 -7.60 23.72 -6.83
N ILE A 504 -6.52 24.14 -6.18
CA ILE A 504 -5.87 23.37 -5.10
C ILE A 504 -6.59 23.66 -3.78
N ILE A 505 -6.78 24.95 -3.48
CA ILE A 505 -7.61 25.45 -2.37
C ILE A 505 -8.96 25.86 -2.94
N LEU A 506 -10.05 25.29 -2.42
CA LEU A 506 -11.42 25.64 -2.79
C LEU A 506 -11.90 26.91 -2.08
N ARG A 507 -11.61 27.01 -0.79
CA ARG A 507 -12.03 28.15 0.05
C ARG A 507 -11.23 28.19 1.35
N ARG A 508 -11.31 29.34 2.02
CA ARG A 508 -10.76 29.59 3.35
C ARG A 508 -11.90 30.00 4.29
N GLU A 509 -11.93 29.41 5.48
CA GLU A 509 -12.76 29.84 6.61
C GLU A 509 -11.86 30.56 7.60
N ASP A 510 -12.16 31.83 7.86
CA ASP A 510 -11.38 32.67 8.77
C ASP A 510 -11.92 32.58 10.20
N ASN A 511 -11.01 32.70 11.17
CA ASN A 511 -11.33 32.76 12.60
C ASN A 511 -12.21 31.60 13.08
N VAL A 512 -11.90 30.37 12.65
CA VAL A 512 -12.63 29.19 13.11
C VAL A 512 -12.22 28.86 14.54
N PRO A 513 -13.16 28.77 15.50
CA PRO A 513 -12.84 28.33 16.86
C PRO A 513 -12.18 26.95 16.83
N TYR A 514 -11.10 26.78 17.60
CA TYR A 514 -10.48 25.47 17.78
C TYR A 514 -10.09 25.23 19.23
N ASP A 515 -9.98 23.96 19.59
CA ASP A 515 -9.47 23.52 20.89
C ASP A 515 -7.98 23.16 20.73
N PRO A 516 -7.03 23.91 21.32
CA PRO A 516 -5.61 23.61 21.23
C PRO A 516 -5.21 22.38 22.02
N TYR A 517 -6.05 21.87 22.90
CA TYR A 517 -5.81 20.64 23.64
C TYR A 517 -6.29 19.39 22.88
N ALA A 518 -7.07 19.57 21.81
CA ALA A 518 -7.46 18.46 20.96
C ALA A 518 -6.21 17.75 20.40
N ASN A 519 -6.22 16.41 20.42
CA ASN A 519 -5.12 15.56 19.96
C ASN A 519 -3.76 15.80 20.63
N GLY A 520 -3.74 16.25 21.90
CA GLY A 520 -2.50 16.42 22.68
C GLY A 520 -1.70 17.68 22.33
N GLY A 521 -2.34 18.65 21.66
CA GLY A 521 -1.75 19.95 21.36
C GLY A 521 -1.52 20.81 22.61
N ARG A 522 -0.83 21.93 22.41
CA ARG A 522 -0.60 22.97 23.44
C ARG A 522 -1.16 24.30 22.95
N PRO A 523 -1.66 25.15 23.85
CA PRO A 523 -2.10 26.48 23.47
C PRO A 523 -0.92 27.31 22.91
N PRO A 524 -1.18 28.24 21.97
CA PRO A 524 -0.17 29.16 21.45
C PRO A 524 0.55 29.88 22.60
N ARG A 525 1.88 30.01 22.51
CA ARG A 525 2.70 30.64 23.55
C ARG A 525 2.31 32.10 23.81
N ASP A 526 1.84 32.78 22.78
CA ASP A 526 1.42 34.18 22.75
C ASP A 526 -0.05 34.38 23.17
N ASN A 527 -0.85 33.32 23.21
CA ASN A 527 -2.24 33.37 23.70
C ASN A 527 -2.59 32.09 24.51
N PRO A 528 -2.05 31.93 25.73
CA PRO A 528 -2.25 30.73 26.53
C PRO A 528 -3.69 30.56 27.07
N ASN A 529 -4.47 31.64 27.13
CA ASN A 529 -5.77 31.68 27.82
C ASN A 529 -7.00 31.67 26.89
N GLY A 530 -6.81 31.79 25.57
CA GLY A 530 -7.88 31.75 24.58
C GLY A 530 -8.79 33.00 24.61
N PRO A 531 -9.89 33.01 23.83
CA PRO A 531 -10.31 31.99 22.87
C PRO A 531 -9.31 31.83 21.71
N TRP A 532 -9.24 30.61 21.16
CA TRP A 532 -8.28 30.28 20.10
C TRP A 532 -8.99 30.11 18.75
N PHE A 533 -8.40 30.71 17.72
CA PHE A 533 -8.93 30.69 16.37
C PHE A 533 -7.84 30.28 15.36
N VAL A 534 -8.24 29.58 14.31
CA VAL A 534 -7.40 29.22 13.17
C VAL A 534 -8.04 29.66 11.86
N ASN A 535 -7.20 29.90 10.86
CA ASN A 535 -7.67 29.98 9.48
C ASN A 535 -7.67 28.55 8.91
N ARG A 536 -8.82 28.13 8.39
CA ARG A 536 -9.02 26.79 7.88
C ARG A 536 -9.11 26.82 6.36
N TYR A 537 -8.21 26.13 5.68
CA TYR A 537 -8.25 25.94 4.25
C TYR A 537 -8.91 24.61 3.91
N ILE A 538 -9.74 24.63 2.88
CA ILE A 538 -10.46 23.48 2.36
C ILE A 538 -9.88 23.20 0.97
N THR A 539 -9.23 22.04 0.80
CA THR A 539 -8.57 21.67 -0.46
C THR A 539 -9.48 20.87 -1.36
N ASN A 540 -9.11 20.83 -2.64
CA ASN A 540 -9.78 20.01 -3.63
C ASN A 540 -9.15 18.61 -3.65
N ASP A 541 -9.94 17.60 -3.31
CA ASP A 541 -9.49 16.21 -3.32
C ASP A 541 -10.06 15.47 -4.53
N ILE A 542 -9.33 14.46 -4.99
CA ILE A 542 -9.76 13.57 -6.04
C ILE A 542 -10.71 12.54 -5.42
N SER A 543 -11.95 12.49 -5.90
CA SER A 543 -12.89 11.43 -5.53
C SER A 543 -12.90 10.34 -6.60
N GLY A 544 -12.57 9.12 -6.18
CA GLY A 544 -12.64 7.91 -6.99
C GLY A 544 -13.91 7.10 -6.78
N GLY A 545 -14.88 7.62 -6.01
CA GLY A 545 -16.04 6.85 -5.53
C GLY A 545 -15.75 6.25 -4.16
N SER A 546 -15.13 5.08 -4.12
CA SER A 546 -14.79 4.39 -2.86
C SER A 546 -13.47 4.85 -2.25
N ILE A 547 -12.78 5.81 -2.85
CA ILE A 547 -11.57 6.43 -2.29
C ILE A 547 -11.56 7.95 -2.50
N THR A 548 -10.98 8.67 -1.56
CA THR A 548 -10.58 10.07 -1.68
C THR A 548 -9.06 10.17 -1.62
N LEU A 549 -8.44 10.91 -2.54
CA LEU A 549 -7.01 11.23 -2.52
C LEU A 549 -6.82 12.74 -2.44
N SER A 550 -5.99 13.21 -1.51
CA SER A 550 -5.53 14.60 -1.52
C SER A 550 -4.19 14.67 -2.26
N VAL A 551 -4.15 15.52 -3.29
CA VAL A 551 -2.94 15.76 -4.10
C VAL A 551 -2.67 17.26 -4.17
N GLU A 552 -1.48 17.67 -3.74
CA GLU A 552 -1.08 19.08 -3.69
C GLU A 552 0.38 19.27 -4.10
N PRO A 553 0.71 20.40 -4.75
CA PRO A 553 2.10 20.71 -5.06
C PRO A 553 2.85 21.16 -3.81
N LYS A 554 4.07 20.65 -3.64
CA LYS A 554 5.01 21.07 -2.59
C LYS A 554 6.37 21.40 -3.20
N TYR A 555 7.08 22.32 -2.55
CA TYR A 555 8.48 22.59 -2.84
C TYR A 555 9.35 21.36 -2.57
N ARG A 556 10.24 21.04 -3.52
CA ARG A 556 11.14 19.88 -3.50
C ARG A 556 12.34 20.05 -2.57
#